data_AF-A0A8C2SXU9-F1
#
_entry.id   AF-A0A8C2SXU9-F1
#
_cell.length_a   1.000
_cell.length_b   1.000
_cell.length_c   1.000
_cell.angle_alpha   90.00
_cell.angle_beta   90.00
_cell.angle_gamma   90.00
#
_symmetry.space_group_name_H-M   'P 1'
#
loop_
_entity.id
_entity.type
_entity.pdbx_description
1 polymer ?
#
loop_
_entity_poly.entity_id
_entity_poly.type
_entity_poly.pdbx_seq_one_letter_code
_entity_poly.pdbx_strand_id
1 'polypeptide(L)'
;VPHTAHGRALTAAASAPFRPENQKGIPGAEHSASRIQRAPGRPLRFGETELKTTLVELLIYITFLVTLSLMTFGMVSTNMYYLNKAMEDFFVERASDSGINFRSIGSRDDFWNYAEGPLLDGLYWKSWYDKGTTNDLKNTSYIFYENLLLGVAQIRQLKVRNNTCSIYPYFRPFLKSCYSRYSYRAEDKSDFGPSNESEWKYVSASSLSPWYWGYVGFYRSGGFIVTLPRSKEESMEKLTFLRQNGWITRGTRAVFIDFSTFNANLNLFCIVRLVVEFPATGGALTSFQIQSVKLLRYISYYDYFLASCEVAFCLFIITFIAQEAIEIKKMKMEYFRRAWNWLDMLLILVSILAICFNIYRTIEVSLLMEELLSDAHVYPNFYFLAFWQVIYDNMIAVNVFFAWIKIFKYVTFSKTMSQLSSTLSRCARDIIGFAIMFFIIFFAYAQFGHLVFGSQVDDFSTFQNCIFSQFRIVLGDFNFETLEANSVLGPIYYISFVFFVFFILLNMFLAIINDTYSEVKADFAVIPDQELHLADLLRQSYHKALVKLRLRKPDTDVGDETLEW
;
A
#
# COMPACT_ATOMS: atom_id res chain seq x y z
N VAL A 1 -25.93 -58.94 19.72
CA VAL A 1 -26.46 -59.42 21.02
C VAL A 1 -26.63 -58.21 21.92
N PRO A 2 -27.84 -57.89 22.40
CA PRO A 2 -29.13 -57.72 21.69
C PRO A 2 -29.64 -56.25 21.86
N HIS A 3 -30.47 -55.69 20.98
CA HIS A 3 -31.93 -55.87 20.85
C HIS A 3 -32.71 -55.79 22.16
N THR A 4 -33.56 -54.76 22.33
CA THR A 4 -34.96 -54.93 22.74
C THR A 4 -35.78 -53.72 22.33
N ALA A 5 -36.67 -53.96 21.37
CA ALA A 5 -37.85 -53.16 21.12
C ALA A 5 -39.00 -53.66 22.01
N HIS A 6 -39.89 -52.76 22.43
CA HIS A 6 -41.29 -53.11 22.64
C HIS A 6 -42.16 -51.94 22.19
N GLY A 7 -42.98 -52.18 21.17
CA GLY A 7 -44.04 -51.29 20.74
C GLY A 7 -45.40 -51.64 21.36
N ARG A 8 -46.30 -50.66 21.34
CA ARG A 8 -47.77 -50.76 21.27
C ARG A 8 -48.27 -49.33 20.97
N ALA A 9 -48.64 -49.01 19.73
CA ALA A 9 -49.90 -49.24 19.03
C ALA A 9 -50.97 -48.15 19.28
N LEU A 10 -51.18 -47.34 18.23
CA LEU A 10 -52.42 -46.77 17.68
C LEU A 10 -53.40 -46.00 18.59
N THR A 11 -53.71 -44.73 18.24
CA THR A 11 -54.96 -44.34 17.55
C THR A 11 -54.94 -42.86 17.14
N ALA A 12 -55.55 -42.58 15.99
CA ALA A 12 -55.72 -41.27 15.36
C ALA A 12 -56.90 -40.48 15.95
N ALA A 13 -56.87 -39.13 15.84
CA ALA A 13 -57.95 -38.29 15.28
C ALA A 13 -57.89 -36.80 15.70
N ALA A 14 -58.18 -35.92 14.72
CA ALA A 14 -58.98 -34.68 14.80
C ALA A 14 -58.41 -33.34 15.36
N SER A 15 -58.03 -32.47 14.43
CA SER A 15 -58.56 -31.10 14.15
C SER A 15 -59.07 -30.17 15.28
N ALA A 16 -58.38 -29.02 15.42
CA ALA A 16 -58.86 -27.63 15.66
C ALA A 16 -59.66 -27.28 16.95
N PRO A 17 -59.90 -25.99 17.28
CA PRO A 17 -59.03 -24.80 17.33
C PRO A 17 -59.05 -24.13 18.75
N PHE A 18 -58.02 -23.36 19.11
CA PHE A 18 -58.00 -22.57 20.34
C PHE A 18 -58.63 -21.17 20.13
N ARG A 19 -59.64 -20.87 20.95
CA ARG A 19 -60.32 -19.56 21.10
C ARG A 19 -59.58 -18.72 22.16
N PRO A 20 -59.60 -17.37 22.10
CA PRO A 20 -58.87 -16.52 23.03
C PRO A 20 -59.71 -16.20 24.28
N GLU A 21 -59.04 -16.02 25.41
CA GLU A 21 -59.66 -15.61 26.68
C GLU A 21 -59.81 -14.09 26.77
N ASN A 22 -61.01 -13.68 27.19
CA ASN A 22 -61.51 -12.32 27.26
C ASN A 22 -60.96 -11.53 28.46
N GLN A 23 -60.64 -10.27 28.19
CA GLN A 23 -60.57 -9.17 29.13
C GLN A 23 -61.91 -8.91 29.83
N LYS A 24 -61.87 -8.51 31.10
CA LYS A 24 -62.97 -7.85 31.83
C LYS A 24 -62.52 -6.47 32.30
N GLY A 25 -63.35 -5.45 32.06
CA GLY A 25 -63.50 -4.29 32.97
C GLY A 25 -63.19 -2.90 32.38
N ILE A 26 -64.18 -2.31 31.72
CA ILE A 26 -64.39 -0.86 31.40
C ILE A 26 -65.14 -0.25 32.62
N PRO A 27 -65.02 1.04 33.05
CA PRO A 27 -65.47 2.19 32.23
C PRO A 27 -64.86 3.60 32.40
N GLY A 28 -64.82 4.32 31.27
CA GLY A 28 -65.45 5.64 31.10
C GLY A 28 -64.66 6.90 31.49
N ALA A 29 -64.24 7.67 30.49
CA ALA A 29 -64.21 9.14 30.53
C ALA A 29 -64.09 9.72 29.11
N GLU A 30 -65.19 10.29 28.63
CA GLU A 30 -65.25 11.18 27.46
C GLU A 30 -64.70 12.58 27.81
N HIS A 31 -64.26 13.27 26.75
CA HIS A 31 -64.06 14.73 26.64
C HIS A 31 -62.97 15.41 27.48
N SER A 32 -61.89 15.79 26.81
CA SER A 32 -61.43 17.20 26.83
C SER A 32 -60.43 17.45 25.70
N ALA A 33 -60.91 18.13 24.66
CA ALA A 33 -60.08 18.86 23.73
C ALA A 33 -59.46 20.05 24.48
N SER A 34 -58.15 20.03 24.71
CA SER A 34 -57.41 21.20 25.18
C SER A 34 -56.19 21.46 24.31
N ARG A 35 -56.42 22.27 23.28
CA ARG A 35 -55.63 23.47 22.97
C ARG A 35 -54.11 23.30 23.08
N ILE A 36 -53.49 22.73 22.04
CA ILE A 36 -52.05 22.92 21.78
C ILE A 36 -51.87 24.38 21.35
N GLN A 37 -51.52 25.21 22.34
CA GLN A 37 -51.19 26.61 22.17
C GLN A 37 -49.88 26.68 21.38
N ARG A 38 -49.97 27.20 20.15
CA ARG A 38 -48.81 27.60 19.34
C ARG A 38 -47.92 28.51 20.18
N ALA A 39 -46.74 28.04 20.55
CA ALA A 39 -45.66 28.92 20.99
C ALA A 39 -45.10 29.65 19.75
N PRO A 40 -45.02 30.99 19.75
CA PRO A 40 -44.56 31.75 18.61
C PRO A 40 -43.02 31.77 18.57
N GLY A 41 -42.47 31.41 17.41
CA GLY A 41 -41.20 31.93 16.90
C GLY A 41 -39.93 31.72 17.75
N ARG A 42 -39.29 30.57 17.61
CA ARG A 42 -37.81 30.44 17.54
C ARG A 42 -37.38 29.11 16.89
N PRO A 43 -37.23 29.06 15.55
CA PRO A 43 -36.41 28.01 14.93
C PRO A 43 -35.24 28.53 14.07
N LEU A 44 -35.06 29.84 13.86
CA LEU A 44 -34.05 30.32 12.89
C LEU A 44 -32.61 30.51 13.45
N ARG A 45 -32.41 30.87 14.72
CA ARG A 45 -31.06 31.13 15.27
C ARG A 45 -30.23 29.87 15.58
N PHE A 46 -30.89 28.72 15.77
CA PHE A 46 -30.20 27.47 16.14
C PHE A 46 -29.41 26.91 14.95
N GLY A 47 -30.04 26.85 13.77
CA GLY A 47 -29.39 26.41 12.52
C GLY A 47 -28.25 27.33 12.07
N GLU A 48 -28.36 28.65 12.24
CA GLU A 48 -27.27 29.59 11.94
C GLU A 48 -26.00 29.34 12.78
N THR A 49 -26.17 28.85 14.01
CA THR A 49 -25.04 28.62 14.93
C THR A 49 -24.35 27.30 14.60
N GLU A 50 -25.10 26.24 14.34
CA GLU A 50 -24.56 24.94 13.89
C GLU A 50 -23.87 25.04 12.53
N LEU A 51 -24.42 25.83 11.60
CA LEU A 51 -23.84 26.05 10.27
C LEU A 51 -22.53 26.85 10.34
N LYS A 52 -22.42 27.82 11.26
CA LYS A 52 -21.16 28.53 11.49
C LYS A 52 -20.09 27.63 12.11
N THR A 53 -20.45 26.82 13.11
CA THR A 53 -19.52 25.90 13.77
C THR A 53 -18.96 24.90 12.77
N THR A 54 -19.83 24.30 11.96
CA THR A 54 -19.42 23.31 10.95
C THR A 54 -18.57 23.90 9.82
N LEU A 55 -18.87 25.13 9.37
CA LEU A 55 -18.00 25.83 8.40
C LEU A 55 -16.62 26.11 8.97
N VAL A 56 -16.52 26.47 10.26
CA VAL A 56 -15.24 26.69 10.93
C VAL A 56 -14.46 25.37 11.04
N GLU A 57 -15.11 24.27 11.42
CA GLU A 57 -14.49 22.94 11.45
C GLU A 57 -14.00 22.50 10.07
N LEU A 58 -14.79 22.75 9.01
CA LEU A 58 -14.40 22.47 7.63
C LEU A 58 -13.17 23.29 7.23
N LEU A 59 -13.12 24.58 7.55
CA LEU A 59 -11.96 25.44 7.24
C LEU A 59 -10.69 24.98 7.97
N ILE A 60 -10.80 24.62 9.25
CA ILE A 60 -9.70 24.04 10.02
C ILE A 60 -9.23 22.73 9.38
N TYR A 61 -10.17 21.88 8.97
CA TYR A 61 -9.86 20.61 8.34
C TYR A 61 -9.21 20.76 6.96
N ILE A 62 -9.68 21.70 6.13
CA ILE A 62 -9.04 22.03 4.84
C ILE A 62 -7.62 22.54 5.07
N THR A 63 -7.41 23.39 6.07
CA THR A 63 -6.07 23.88 6.41
C THR A 63 -5.14 22.73 6.82
N PHE A 64 -5.64 21.80 7.63
CA PHE A 64 -4.93 20.57 7.99
C PHE A 64 -4.60 19.71 6.75
N LEU A 65 -5.56 19.51 5.87
CA LEU A 65 -5.39 18.71 4.65
C LEU A 65 -4.36 19.33 3.71
N VAL A 66 -4.38 20.65 3.53
CA VAL A 66 -3.38 21.39 2.74
C VAL A 66 -2.01 21.23 3.39
N THR A 67 -1.90 21.35 4.71
CA THR A 67 -0.63 21.16 5.44
C THR A 67 -0.09 19.75 5.25
N LEU A 68 -0.93 18.73 5.41
CA LEU A 68 -0.57 17.33 5.19
C LEU A 68 -0.13 17.07 3.74
N SER A 69 -0.87 17.59 2.76
CA SER A 69 -0.55 17.44 1.34
C SER A 69 0.79 18.11 0.99
N LEU A 70 1.03 19.32 1.48
CA LEU A 70 2.30 20.03 1.29
C LEU A 70 3.48 19.25 1.87
N MET A 71 3.30 18.64 3.05
CA MET A 71 4.33 17.80 3.67
C MET A 71 4.64 16.57 2.81
N THR A 72 3.62 15.85 2.31
CA THR A 72 3.83 14.65 1.51
C THR A 72 4.43 14.95 0.13
N PHE A 73 3.94 15.99 -0.56
CA PHE A 73 4.50 16.41 -1.85
C PHE A 73 5.91 16.98 -1.70
N GLY A 74 6.20 17.65 -0.58
CA GLY A 74 7.54 18.17 -0.31
C GLY A 74 8.59 17.08 -0.11
N MET A 75 8.20 15.90 0.37
CA MET A 75 9.11 14.76 0.55
C MET A 75 9.36 13.96 -0.73
N VAL A 76 8.38 13.89 -1.65
CA VAL A 76 8.48 13.13 -2.90
C VAL A 76 8.73 14.08 -4.08
N SER A 77 9.95 14.10 -4.60
CA SER A 77 10.30 14.92 -5.78
C SER A 77 10.24 14.12 -7.07
N THR A 78 9.93 14.78 -8.19
CA THR A 78 9.96 14.16 -9.54
C THR A 78 11.35 13.64 -9.92
N ASN A 79 12.40 14.26 -9.38
CA ASN A 79 13.79 13.84 -9.60
C ASN A 79 14.08 12.44 -9.04
N MET A 80 13.35 12.00 -8.02
CA MET A 80 13.46 10.63 -7.48
C MET A 80 13.10 9.58 -8.54
N TYR A 81 12.10 9.84 -9.36
CA TYR A 81 11.71 8.95 -10.46
C TYR A 81 12.81 8.86 -11.52
N TYR A 82 13.33 10.00 -11.99
CA TYR A 82 14.38 10.02 -13.01
C TYR A 82 15.67 9.37 -12.53
N LEU A 83 16.06 9.57 -11.27
CA LEU A 83 17.23 8.92 -10.68
C LEU A 83 17.05 7.40 -10.60
N ASN A 84 15.90 6.92 -10.13
CA ASN A 84 15.63 5.48 -10.05
C ASN A 84 15.61 4.85 -11.45
N LYS A 85 14.97 5.51 -12.42
CA LYS A 85 14.92 5.04 -13.81
C LYS A 85 16.30 5.00 -14.46
N ALA A 86 17.12 6.04 -14.27
CA ALA A 86 18.48 6.05 -14.81
C ALA A 86 19.35 4.92 -14.22
N MET A 87 19.18 4.61 -12.93
CA MET A 87 19.86 3.47 -12.30
C MET A 87 19.30 2.11 -12.77
N GLU A 88 17.99 2.01 -13.02
CA GLU A 88 17.36 0.82 -13.59
C GLU A 88 17.86 0.55 -15.01
N ASP A 89 17.78 1.54 -15.90
CA ASP A 89 18.22 1.41 -17.29
C ASP A 89 19.71 1.00 -17.35
N PHE A 90 20.51 1.47 -16.40
CA PHE A 90 21.95 1.23 -16.36
C PHE A 90 22.37 -0.13 -15.80
N PHE A 91 21.79 -0.58 -14.68
CA PHE A 91 22.17 -1.84 -14.04
C PHE A 91 21.30 -3.02 -14.47
N VAL A 92 20.05 -2.78 -14.88
CA VAL A 92 19.09 -3.84 -15.18
C VAL A 92 18.97 -4.09 -16.69
N GLU A 93 18.74 -3.04 -17.47
CA GLU A 93 18.44 -3.16 -18.91
C GLU A 93 19.68 -3.23 -19.79
N ARG A 94 20.78 -2.58 -19.40
CA ARG A 94 22.02 -2.56 -20.17
C ARG A 94 22.59 -3.96 -20.33
N ALA A 95 22.73 -4.39 -21.57
CA ALA A 95 23.39 -5.65 -21.92
C ALA A 95 24.92 -5.48 -21.97
N SER A 96 25.63 -6.56 -21.66
CA SER A 96 27.05 -6.72 -21.97
C SER A 96 27.31 -6.87 -23.48
N ASP A 97 28.58 -6.86 -23.88
CA ASP A 97 29.01 -7.26 -25.23
C ASP A 97 28.59 -8.70 -25.58
N SER A 98 28.34 -9.55 -24.57
CA SER A 98 27.79 -10.91 -24.73
C SER A 98 26.26 -10.94 -24.86
N GLY A 99 25.57 -9.80 -24.82
CA GLY A 99 24.13 -9.68 -24.97
C GLY A 99 23.32 -10.01 -23.71
N ILE A 100 23.98 -10.25 -22.57
CA ILE A 100 23.32 -10.61 -21.31
C ILE A 100 23.02 -9.32 -20.54
N ASN A 101 21.74 -9.07 -20.28
CA ASN A 101 21.27 -8.08 -19.32
C ASN A 101 20.85 -8.75 -17.99
N PHE A 102 20.59 -7.96 -16.95
CA PHE A 102 20.22 -8.52 -15.65
C PHE A 102 18.93 -9.34 -15.73
N ARG A 103 17.91 -8.89 -16.47
CA ARG A 103 16.64 -9.61 -16.60
C ARG A 103 16.76 -10.97 -17.29
N SER A 104 17.74 -11.12 -18.17
CA SER A 104 17.98 -12.31 -18.99
C SER A 104 18.80 -13.39 -18.28
N ILE A 105 19.25 -13.16 -17.03
CA ILE A 105 20.03 -14.14 -16.28
C ILE A 105 19.17 -15.38 -16.02
N GLY A 106 19.42 -16.44 -16.78
CA GLY A 106 18.73 -17.73 -16.66
C GLY A 106 19.58 -18.83 -16.02
N SER A 107 20.91 -18.68 -16.03
CA SER A 107 21.86 -19.65 -15.47
C SER A 107 22.84 -19.05 -14.47
N ARG A 108 23.59 -19.92 -13.78
CA ARG A 108 24.64 -19.50 -12.84
C ARG A 108 25.82 -18.88 -13.57
N ASP A 109 26.11 -19.32 -14.79
CA ASP A 109 27.21 -18.79 -15.58
C ASP A 109 26.86 -17.40 -16.12
N ASP A 110 25.60 -17.17 -16.48
CA ASP A 110 25.11 -15.84 -16.88
C ASP A 110 25.22 -14.84 -15.74
N PHE A 111 24.96 -15.27 -14.50
CA PHE A 111 25.17 -14.44 -13.31
C PHE A 111 26.63 -13.98 -13.19
N TRP A 112 27.59 -14.90 -13.37
CA TRP A 112 29.01 -14.53 -13.30
C TRP A 112 29.42 -13.61 -14.44
N ASN A 113 28.94 -13.85 -15.65
CA ASN A 113 29.20 -12.97 -16.79
C ASN A 113 28.63 -11.56 -16.56
N TYR A 114 27.46 -11.45 -15.93
CA TYR A 114 26.87 -10.17 -15.51
C TYR A 114 27.69 -9.49 -14.41
N ALA A 115 28.09 -10.26 -13.38
CA ALA A 115 28.84 -9.75 -12.24
C ALA A 115 30.24 -9.27 -12.64
N GLU A 116 30.95 -9.99 -13.51
CA GLU A 116 32.30 -9.66 -13.98
C GLU A 116 32.31 -8.53 -15.02
N GLY A 117 31.24 -8.39 -15.83
CA GLY A 117 31.13 -7.38 -16.88
C GLY A 117 30.26 -6.17 -16.45
N PRO A 118 28.96 -6.14 -16.84
CA PRO A 118 28.07 -5.00 -16.63
C PRO A 118 28.05 -4.42 -15.21
N LEU A 119 28.11 -5.26 -14.18
CA LEU A 119 28.10 -4.79 -12.79
C LEU A 119 29.37 -4.01 -12.43
N LEU A 120 30.56 -4.57 -12.69
CA LEU A 120 31.84 -3.90 -12.40
C LEU A 120 32.06 -2.69 -13.29
N ASP A 121 31.72 -2.78 -14.58
CA ASP A 121 31.74 -1.65 -15.50
C ASP A 121 30.81 -0.53 -15.04
N GLY A 122 29.69 -0.91 -14.43
CA GLY A 122 28.72 0.02 -13.88
C GLY A 122 29.18 0.71 -12.61
N LEU A 123 29.77 -0.04 -11.66
CA LEU A 123 30.20 0.48 -10.36
C LEU A 123 31.48 1.32 -10.44
N TYR A 124 32.41 0.99 -11.34
CA TYR A 124 33.75 1.58 -11.40
C TYR A 124 34.03 2.24 -12.76
N TRP A 125 33.75 3.54 -12.83
CA TRP A 125 34.05 4.36 -14.00
C TRP A 125 35.48 4.89 -13.94
N LYS A 126 36.23 4.75 -15.04
CA LYS A 126 37.65 5.14 -15.11
C LYS A 126 37.94 6.41 -15.91
N SER A 127 37.05 6.81 -16.80
CA SER A 127 37.30 7.93 -17.73
C SER A 127 36.46 9.14 -17.35
N TRP A 128 37.10 10.22 -16.91
CA TRP A 128 36.48 11.54 -16.88
C TRP A 128 36.41 12.12 -18.31
N TYR A 129 35.65 13.19 -18.54
CA TYR A 129 35.55 13.83 -19.86
C TYR A 129 36.91 14.34 -20.37
N ASP A 130 37.81 14.68 -19.46
CA ASP A 130 39.20 14.97 -19.78
C ASP A 130 40.04 13.69 -19.69
N LYS A 131 40.79 13.39 -20.76
CA LYS A 131 41.78 12.31 -20.83
C LYS A 131 42.94 12.45 -19.82
N GLY A 132 42.86 13.39 -18.88
CA GLY A 132 43.70 13.42 -17.71
C GLY A 132 43.22 12.36 -16.73
N THR A 133 43.95 11.26 -16.64
CA THR A 133 43.87 10.35 -15.48
C THR A 133 44.09 11.19 -14.23
N THR A 134 43.02 11.55 -13.52
CA THR A 134 43.10 12.20 -12.22
C THR A 134 43.69 11.19 -11.24
N ASN A 135 45.01 11.21 -11.14
CA ASN A 135 45.77 10.47 -10.13
C ASN A 135 45.41 10.87 -8.68
N ASP A 136 44.51 11.85 -8.50
CA ASP A 136 44.11 12.46 -7.21
C ASP A 136 42.75 11.99 -6.64
N LEU A 137 41.96 11.18 -7.35
CA LEU A 137 40.70 10.61 -6.83
C LEU A 137 40.81 9.10 -6.59
N LYS A 138 41.96 8.65 -6.09
CA LYS A 138 42.40 7.24 -6.08
C LYS A 138 41.43 6.20 -5.52
N ASN A 139 40.37 6.58 -4.81
CA ASN A 139 39.46 5.64 -4.17
C ASN A 139 37.97 5.88 -4.43
N THR A 140 37.50 6.96 -5.07
CA THR A 140 36.05 7.25 -5.19
C THR A 140 35.56 7.02 -6.61
N SER A 141 34.60 6.12 -6.79
CA SER A 141 33.92 5.94 -8.07
C SER A 141 32.66 6.81 -8.15
N TYR A 142 32.48 7.43 -9.31
CA TYR A 142 31.29 8.19 -9.67
C TYR A 142 30.56 7.49 -10.80
N ILE A 143 29.27 7.25 -10.62
CA ILE A 143 28.36 6.70 -11.62
C ILE A 143 27.68 7.87 -12.34
N PHE A 144 27.73 7.89 -13.67
CA PHE A 144 27.28 9.03 -14.48
C PHE A 144 27.96 10.36 -14.11
N TYR A 145 29.17 10.32 -13.57
CA TYR A 145 29.94 11.50 -13.10
C TYR A 145 29.33 12.28 -11.92
N GLU A 146 28.04 12.12 -11.63
CA GLU A 146 27.32 12.89 -10.60
C GLU A 146 26.98 12.08 -9.34
N ASN A 147 26.83 10.75 -9.47
CA ASN A 147 26.43 9.89 -8.35
C ASN A 147 27.66 9.26 -7.71
N LEU A 148 27.95 9.60 -6.47
CA LEU A 148 29.04 9.02 -5.70
C LEU A 148 28.65 7.63 -5.20
N LEU A 149 29.51 6.61 -5.38
CA LEU A 149 29.34 5.32 -4.71
C LEU A 149 29.72 5.45 -3.23
N LEU A 150 28.79 5.08 -2.33
CA LEU A 150 29.02 5.12 -0.89
C LEU A 150 29.57 3.77 -0.39
N GLY A 151 30.71 3.82 0.28
CA GLY A 151 31.38 2.64 0.81
C GLY A 151 31.82 1.68 -0.31
N VAL A 152 31.36 0.44 -0.22
CA VAL A 152 31.65 -0.64 -1.17
C VAL A 152 30.38 -1.43 -1.50
N ALA A 153 30.34 -2.11 -2.64
CA ALA A 153 29.26 -3.04 -2.95
C ALA A 153 29.42 -4.35 -2.18
N GLN A 154 28.31 -4.95 -1.78
CA GLN A 154 28.26 -6.19 -1.01
C GLN A 154 27.47 -7.26 -1.78
N ILE A 155 28.03 -8.46 -1.91
CA ILE A 155 27.36 -9.63 -2.45
C ILE A 155 27.05 -10.59 -1.31
N ARG A 156 25.78 -10.98 -1.16
CA ARG A 156 25.32 -11.87 -0.09
C ARG A 156 24.64 -13.10 -0.68
N GLN A 157 24.91 -14.27 -0.12
CA GLN A 157 24.38 -15.54 -0.58
C GLN A 157 23.67 -16.31 0.54
N LEU A 158 22.56 -16.96 0.18
CA LEU A 158 21.86 -17.92 1.01
C LEU A 158 21.94 -19.33 0.43
N LYS A 159 22.22 -20.29 1.31
CA LYS A 159 22.40 -21.71 0.96
C LYS A 159 21.51 -22.60 1.81
N VAL A 160 21.20 -23.77 1.24
CA VAL A 160 20.42 -24.83 1.88
C VAL A 160 21.31 -26.04 2.13
N ARG A 161 21.11 -26.69 3.27
CA ARG A 161 21.88 -27.87 3.68
C ARG A 161 21.67 -29.03 2.71
N ASN A 162 22.70 -29.85 2.59
CA ASN A 162 22.63 -31.08 1.83
C ASN A 162 21.65 -32.08 2.50
N ASN A 163 20.95 -32.87 1.68
CA ASN A 163 19.98 -33.89 2.09
C ASN A 163 18.79 -33.37 2.91
N THR A 164 18.30 -32.18 2.54
CA THR A 164 17.11 -31.57 3.14
C THR A 164 15.79 -32.10 2.56
N CYS A 165 15.84 -32.81 1.43
CA CYS A 165 14.69 -33.48 0.85
C CYS A 165 14.86 -35.01 0.82
N SER A 166 13.72 -35.70 0.93
CA SER A 166 13.64 -37.15 0.87
C SER A 166 13.64 -37.61 -0.59
N ILE A 167 14.71 -38.30 -0.99
CA ILE A 167 14.79 -38.95 -2.31
C ILE A 167 14.04 -40.28 -2.25
N TYR A 168 13.14 -40.50 -3.20
CA TYR A 168 12.39 -41.75 -3.33
C TYR A 168 13.36 -42.93 -3.54
N PRO A 169 13.16 -44.09 -2.88
CA PRO A 169 14.13 -45.20 -2.87
C PRO A 169 14.66 -45.63 -4.25
N TYR A 170 13.82 -45.70 -5.29
CA TYR A 170 14.24 -46.07 -6.65
C TYR A 170 15.29 -45.12 -7.27
N PHE A 171 15.31 -43.85 -6.87
CA PHE A 171 16.24 -42.85 -7.43
C PHE A 171 17.50 -42.63 -6.59
N ARG A 172 17.62 -43.24 -5.41
CA ARG A 172 18.80 -43.11 -4.54
C ARG A 172 20.13 -43.54 -5.18
N PRO A 173 20.18 -44.57 -6.06
CA PRO A 173 21.42 -44.92 -6.73
C PRO A 173 21.93 -43.80 -7.67
N PHE A 174 21.01 -43.03 -8.25
CA PHE A 174 21.33 -41.98 -9.22
C PHE A 174 21.55 -40.61 -8.56
N LEU A 175 20.85 -40.33 -7.46
CA LEU A 175 20.87 -39.04 -6.77
C LEU A 175 21.43 -39.22 -5.36
N LYS A 176 22.69 -38.80 -5.16
CA LYS A 176 23.36 -38.84 -3.85
C LYS A 176 23.05 -37.63 -2.95
N SER A 177 22.62 -36.52 -3.54
CA SER A 177 22.35 -35.26 -2.83
C SER A 177 21.03 -34.62 -3.26
N CYS A 178 20.33 -34.03 -2.29
CA CYS A 178 19.05 -33.37 -2.48
C CYS A 178 19.02 -32.03 -1.75
N TYR A 179 18.57 -30.97 -2.42
CA TYR A 179 18.42 -29.63 -1.86
C TYR A 179 16.97 -29.18 -2.00
N SER A 180 16.28 -28.96 -0.88
CA SER A 180 14.89 -28.51 -0.87
C SER A 180 14.73 -27.05 -1.30
N ARG A 181 13.48 -26.57 -1.35
CA ARG A 181 13.19 -25.12 -1.35
C ARG A 181 13.80 -24.47 -0.11
N TYR A 182 14.13 -23.18 -0.21
CA TYR A 182 14.59 -22.41 0.95
C TYR A 182 13.53 -22.45 2.06
N SER A 183 13.97 -22.78 3.27
CA SER A 183 13.20 -22.60 4.49
C SER A 183 14.16 -22.27 5.61
N TYR A 184 13.70 -21.53 6.62
CA TYR A 184 14.53 -21.17 7.76
C TYR A 184 15.20 -22.37 8.44
N ARG A 185 14.52 -23.52 8.50
CA ARG A 185 15.07 -24.75 9.08
C ARG A 185 16.07 -25.43 8.16
N ALA A 186 15.96 -25.27 6.85
CA ALA A 186 16.84 -25.92 5.88
C ALA A 186 18.08 -25.08 5.55
N GLU A 187 18.15 -23.83 6.02
CA GLU A 187 19.29 -22.93 5.85
C GLU A 187 20.61 -23.55 6.34
N ASP A 188 21.65 -23.42 5.51
CA ASP A 188 23.00 -23.88 5.82
C ASP A 188 23.79 -22.79 6.52
N LYS A 189 24.32 -23.12 7.69
CA LYS A 189 25.14 -22.24 8.53
C LYS A 189 26.57 -22.75 8.70
N SER A 190 26.90 -23.86 8.05
CA SER A 190 28.25 -24.41 8.10
C SER A 190 29.16 -23.69 7.11
N ASP A 191 30.40 -23.44 7.54
CA ASP A 191 31.44 -22.86 6.69
C ASP A 191 31.75 -23.81 5.52
N PHE A 192 32.07 -23.26 4.34
CA PHE A 192 32.35 -24.06 3.14
C PHE A 192 33.52 -23.50 2.34
N GLY A 193 34.13 -24.28 1.44
CA GLY A 193 35.24 -23.79 0.61
C GLY A 193 36.53 -23.58 1.41
N PRO A 194 37.46 -22.71 0.96
CA PRO A 194 38.70 -22.42 1.67
C PRO A 194 38.40 -21.66 2.97
N SER A 195 38.31 -22.39 4.08
CA SER A 195 37.83 -21.93 5.40
C SER A 195 38.61 -20.77 6.07
N ASN A 196 39.69 -20.27 5.44
CA ASN A 196 40.55 -19.25 6.04
C ASN A 196 39.97 -17.82 5.91
N GLU A 197 39.12 -17.56 4.92
CA GLU A 197 38.61 -16.20 4.65
C GLU A 197 37.18 -15.99 5.21
N SER A 198 36.79 -14.73 5.40
CA SER A 198 35.48 -14.37 5.98
C SER A 198 34.31 -14.59 5.01
N GLU A 199 34.59 -14.57 3.71
CA GLU A 199 33.64 -14.77 2.59
C GLU A 199 32.92 -16.12 2.63
N TRP A 200 33.53 -17.08 3.32
CA TRP A 200 33.13 -18.48 3.40
C TRP A 200 32.50 -18.85 4.74
N LYS A 201 32.46 -17.89 5.68
CA LYS A 201 31.88 -18.06 7.01
C LYS A 201 30.47 -17.50 7.06
N TYR A 202 29.60 -18.19 7.78
CA TYR A 202 28.22 -17.78 7.90
C TYR A 202 28.09 -16.59 8.87
N VAL A 203 27.49 -15.49 8.40
CA VAL A 203 27.16 -14.32 9.22
C VAL A 203 25.68 -14.35 9.60
N SER A 204 25.40 -14.37 10.91
CA SER A 204 24.03 -14.26 11.42
C SER A 204 23.53 -12.83 11.35
N ALA A 205 22.33 -12.63 10.80
CA ALA A 205 21.66 -11.33 10.85
C ALA A 205 21.23 -10.94 12.27
N SER A 206 21.17 -9.62 12.50
CA SER A 206 20.54 -9.06 13.70
C SER A 206 19.05 -9.41 13.74
N SER A 207 18.48 -9.56 14.93
CA SER A 207 17.07 -9.94 15.13
C SER A 207 16.09 -8.96 14.47
N LEU A 208 16.49 -7.70 14.31
CA LEU A 208 15.67 -6.62 13.76
C LEU A 208 15.71 -6.55 12.21
N SER A 209 16.63 -7.25 11.55
CA SER A 209 16.82 -7.12 10.10
C SER A 209 15.61 -7.63 9.30
N PRO A 210 15.10 -6.86 8.31
CA PRO A 210 13.91 -7.22 7.55
C PRO A 210 14.20 -8.38 6.61
N TRP A 211 13.22 -9.27 6.48
CA TRP A 211 13.29 -10.38 5.55
C TRP A 211 12.88 -9.88 4.16
N TYR A 212 13.52 -10.43 3.14
CA TYR A 212 13.23 -10.08 1.75
C TYR A 212 12.12 -10.97 1.21
N TRP A 213 11.06 -10.35 0.70
CA TRP A 213 9.99 -11.04 -0.03
C TRP A 213 10.37 -11.14 -1.51
N GLY A 214 10.77 -12.34 -1.91
CA GLY A 214 11.10 -12.69 -3.28
C GLY A 214 9.95 -13.34 -4.05
N TYR A 215 10.17 -13.66 -5.33
CA TYR A 215 9.16 -14.36 -6.15
C TYR A 215 8.92 -15.79 -5.65
N VAL A 216 9.98 -16.52 -5.31
CA VAL A 216 9.91 -17.93 -4.93
C VAL A 216 10.02 -18.12 -3.42
N GLY A 217 10.61 -17.20 -2.68
CA GLY A 217 10.92 -17.43 -1.27
C GLY A 217 10.88 -16.19 -0.41
N PHE A 218 10.76 -16.44 0.89
CA PHE A 218 10.91 -15.42 1.91
C PHE A 218 12.28 -15.63 2.58
N TYR A 219 13.20 -14.69 2.38
CA TYR A 219 14.63 -14.86 2.65
C TYR A 219 15.09 -14.01 3.85
N ARG A 220 15.89 -14.60 4.75
CA ARG A 220 16.47 -13.85 5.88
C ARG A 220 17.66 -13.01 5.43
N SER A 221 18.03 -12.02 6.24
CA SER A 221 19.12 -11.07 5.93
C SER A 221 20.52 -11.61 6.24
N GLY A 222 20.64 -12.82 6.83
CA GLY A 222 21.93 -13.46 7.09
C GLY A 222 22.53 -14.08 5.84
N GLY A 223 23.63 -14.81 6.01
CA GLY A 223 24.22 -15.60 4.93
C GLY A 223 25.74 -15.47 4.84
N PHE A 224 26.26 -15.84 3.69
CA PHE A 224 27.67 -15.67 3.33
C PHE A 224 27.82 -14.34 2.62
N ILE A 225 28.72 -13.49 3.11
CA ILE A 225 28.83 -12.10 2.69
C ILE A 225 30.21 -11.84 2.14
N VAL A 226 30.25 -11.23 0.96
CA VAL A 226 31.47 -10.78 0.30
C VAL A 226 31.36 -9.28 0.08
N THR A 227 32.37 -8.53 0.51
CA THR A 227 32.52 -7.12 0.14
C THR A 227 33.45 -6.99 -1.07
N LEU A 228 33.03 -6.19 -2.05
CA LEU A 228 33.84 -5.86 -3.22
C LEU A 228 34.83 -4.75 -2.87
N PRO A 229 36.12 -4.88 -3.24
CA PRO A 229 37.10 -3.80 -3.10
C PRO A 229 36.69 -2.53 -3.87
N ARG A 230 37.34 -1.39 -3.60
CA ARG A 230 37.05 -0.13 -4.30
C ARG A 230 37.70 -0.06 -5.69
N SER A 231 38.69 -0.89 -5.96
CA SER A 231 39.33 -1.01 -7.26
C SER A 231 38.60 -2.01 -8.15
N LYS A 232 38.48 -1.68 -9.44
CA LYS A 232 37.85 -2.56 -10.44
C LYS A 232 38.69 -3.83 -10.64
N GLU A 233 40.00 -3.68 -10.74
CA GLU A 233 40.96 -4.77 -10.93
C GLU A 233 40.89 -5.77 -9.77
N GLU A 234 40.96 -5.27 -8.53
CA GLU A 234 40.87 -6.11 -7.33
C GLU A 234 39.50 -6.79 -7.22
N SER A 235 38.43 -6.09 -7.58
CA SER A 235 37.07 -6.69 -7.61
C SER A 235 36.94 -7.78 -8.65
N MET A 236 37.57 -7.61 -9.82
CA MET A 236 37.60 -8.63 -10.88
C MET A 236 38.39 -9.87 -10.43
N GLU A 237 39.55 -9.69 -9.82
CA GLU A 237 40.34 -10.78 -9.23
C GLU A 237 39.56 -11.51 -8.15
N LYS A 238 38.84 -10.78 -7.29
CA LYS A 238 38.01 -11.37 -6.24
C LYS A 238 36.83 -12.18 -6.81
N LEU A 239 36.12 -11.65 -7.80
CA LEU A 239 35.01 -12.37 -8.44
C LEU A 239 35.48 -13.63 -9.18
N THR A 240 36.60 -13.54 -9.92
CA THR A 240 37.18 -14.69 -10.62
C THR A 240 37.65 -15.77 -9.65
N PHE A 241 38.23 -15.39 -8.50
CA PHE A 241 38.56 -16.32 -7.42
C PHE A 241 37.33 -17.02 -6.84
N LEU A 242 36.22 -16.30 -6.59
CA LEU A 242 34.97 -16.89 -6.10
C LEU A 242 34.34 -17.85 -7.12
N ARG A 243 34.44 -17.52 -8.42
CA ARG A 243 33.97 -18.37 -9.51
C ARG A 243 34.78 -19.66 -9.60
N GLN A 244 36.10 -19.58 -9.57
CA GLN A 244 37.00 -20.74 -9.63
C GLN A 244 36.82 -21.68 -8.42
N ASN A 245 36.58 -21.12 -7.23
CA ASN A 245 36.34 -21.90 -6.01
C ASN A 245 34.88 -22.32 -5.82
N GLY A 246 33.99 -22.02 -6.77
CA GLY A 246 32.60 -22.47 -6.75
C GLY A 246 31.77 -21.91 -5.61
N TRP A 247 31.87 -20.60 -5.34
CA TRP A 247 31.09 -19.94 -4.28
C TRP A 247 29.57 -20.17 -4.46
N ILE A 248 29.08 -20.05 -5.70
CA ILE A 248 27.70 -20.41 -6.07
C ILE A 248 27.62 -21.90 -6.40
N THR A 249 27.01 -22.66 -5.48
CA THR A 249 26.80 -24.10 -5.61
C THR A 249 25.34 -24.45 -5.92
N ARG A 250 25.04 -25.73 -6.19
CA ARG A 250 23.67 -26.25 -6.40
C ARG A 250 22.71 -25.97 -5.23
N GLY A 251 23.24 -25.85 -4.00
CA GLY A 251 22.46 -25.55 -2.80
C GLY A 251 22.13 -24.07 -2.60
N THR A 252 22.65 -23.19 -3.47
CA THR A 252 22.34 -21.75 -3.43
C THR A 252 20.89 -21.51 -3.78
N ARG A 253 20.24 -20.57 -3.07
CA ARG A 253 18.83 -20.22 -3.31
C ARG A 253 18.63 -18.76 -3.64
N ALA A 254 19.42 -17.87 -3.08
CA ALA A 254 19.35 -16.45 -3.42
C ALA A 254 20.74 -15.83 -3.31
N VAL A 255 21.04 -14.93 -4.25
CA VAL A 255 22.20 -14.05 -4.24
C VAL A 255 21.68 -12.62 -4.32
N PHE A 256 22.20 -11.76 -3.45
CA PHE A 256 21.86 -10.35 -3.35
C PHE A 256 23.10 -9.54 -3.67
N ILE A 257 22.96 -8.49 -4.46
CA ILE A 257 23.99 -7.50 -4.71
C ILE A 257 23.44 -6.17 -4.20
N ASP A 258 24.07 -5.65 -3.16
CA ASP A 258 23.63 -4.47 -2.43
C ASP A 258 24.70 -3.39 -2.51
N PHE A 259 24.30 -2.19 -2.92
CA PHE A 259 25.15 -1.00 -2.87
C PHE A 259 24.31 0.27 -2.77
N SER A 260 24.95 1.36 -2.36
CA SER A 260 24.27 2.64 -2.18
C SER A 260 25.06 3.74 -2.89
N THR A 261 24.35 4.66 -3.53
CA THR A 261 24.94 5.82 -4.20
C THR A 261 24.34 7.10 -3.65
N PHE A 262 25.07 8.19 -3.72
CA PHE A 262 24.61 9.52 -3.32
C PHE A 262 24.76 10.51 -4.47
N ASN A 263 23.66 11.15 -4.84
CA ASN A 263 23.67 12.25 -5.79
C ASN A 263 23.81 13.57 -5.04
N ALA A 264 24.94 14.25 -5.21
CA ALA A 264 25.22 15.51 -4.53
C ALA A 264 24.38 16.68 -5.07
N ASN A 265 24.06 16.68 -6.37
CA ASN A 265 23.29 17.75 -7.02
C ASN A 265 21.85 17.82 -6.50
N LEU A 266 21.26 16.64 -6.23
CA LEU A 266 19.87 16.51 -5.79
C LEU A 266 19.73 16.26 -4.29
N ASN A 267 20.85 15.97 -3.60
CA ASN A 267 20.86 15.52 -2.21
C ASN A 267 19.94 14.29 -1.98
N LEU A 268 20.08 13.29 -2.86
CA LEU A 268 19.30 12.05 -2.82
C LEU A 268 20.23 10.85 -2.70
N PHE A 269 19.89 9.93 -1.79
CA PHE A 269 20.52 8.62 -1.71
C PHE A 269 19.75 7.69 -2.64
N CYS A 270 20.43 6.83 -3.39
CA CYS A 270 19.82 5.75 -4.16
C CYS A 270 20.38 4.43 -3.63
N ILE A 271 19.50 3.60 -3.07
CA ILE A 271 19.82 2.28 -2.58
C ILE A 271 19.43 1.27 -3.66
N VAL A 272 20.38 0.46 -4.08
CA VAL A 272 20.19 -0.56 -5.11
C VAL A 272 20.37 -1.93 -4.48
N ARG A 273 19.35 -2.78 -4.65
CA ARG A 273 19.38 -4.20 -4.33
C ARG A 273 18.97 -5.00 -5.57
N LEU A 274 19.92 -5.77 -6.09
CA LEU A 274 19.68 -6.72 -7.18
C LEU A 274 19.63 -8.13 -6.59
N VAL A 275 18.63 -8.92 -6.96
CA VAL A 275 18.41 -10.25 -6.39
C VAL A 275 18.29 -11.27 -7.50
N VAL A 276 19.04 -12.37 -7.35
CA VAL A 276 18.97 -13.52 -8.24
C VAL A 276 18.59 -14.74 -7.41
N GLU A 277 17.39 -15.24 -7.64
CA GLU A 277 16.83 -16.42 -7.00
C GLU A 277 17.09 -17.67 -7.85
N PHE A 278 17.57 -18.72 -7.22
CA PHE A 278 17.78 -20.03 -7.82
C PHE A 278 16.74 -21.00 -7.24
N PRO A 279 15.57 -21.18 -7.91
CA PRO A 279 14.56 -22.08 -7.39
C PRO A 279 15.07 -23.53 -7.37
N ALA A 280 14.44 -24.38 -6.54
CA ALA A 280 14.85 -25.78 -6.40
C ALA A 280 14.66 -26.59 -7.70
N THR A 281 13.85 -26.08 -8.63
CA THR A 281 13.66 -26.60 -9.99
C THR A 281 14.88 -26.40 -10.89
N GLY A 282 15.82 -25.51 -10.52
CA GLY A 282 16.90 -25.04 -11.38
C GLY A 282 16.55 -23.73 -12.09
N GLY A 283 17.46 -23.24 -12.93
CA GLY A 283 17.35 -21.90 -13.53
C GLY A 283 17.63 -20.77 -12.54
N ALA A 284 17.48 -19.54 -13.01
CA ALA A 284 17.63 -18.31 -12.25
C ALA A 284 16.45 -17.39 -12.55
N LEU A 285 15.99 -16.67 -11.52
CA LEU A 285 14.95 -15.65 -11.60
C LEU A 285 15.51 -14.37 -11.00
N THR A 286 15.34 -13.25 -11.71
CA THR A 286 15.89 -11.97 -11.26
C THR A 286 14.80 -11.03 -10.78
N SER A 287 15.05 -10.35 -9.67
CA SER A 287 14.26 -9.23 -9.19
C SER A 287 15.19 -8.11 -8.75
N PHE A 288 14.69 -6.87 -8.72
CA PHE A 288 15.47 -5.71 -8.31
C PHE A 288 14.62 -4.76 -7.49
N GLN A 289 15.27 -4.00 -6.63
CA GLN A 289 14.67 -2.95 -5.82
C GLN A 289 15.62 -1.76 -5.83
N ILE A 290 15.22 -0.69 -6.53
CA ILE A 290 15.96 0.56 -6.65
C ILE A 290 15.12 1.66 -6.02
N GLN A 291 15.64 2.30 -4.98
CA GLN A 291 14.88 3.26 -4.19
C GLN A 291 15.73 4.48 -3.88
N SER A 292 15.22 5.65 -4.26
CA SER A 292 15.78 6.92 -3.85
C SER A 292 15.12 7.41 -2.57
N VAL A 293 15.93 7.92 -1.65
CA VAL A 293 15.51 8.43 -0.35
C VAL A 293 16.24 9.73 -0.04
N LYS A 294 15.51 10.74 0.42
CA LYS A 294 16.08 11.98 0.95
C LYS A 294 16.37 11.81 2.46
N LEU A 295 17.60 11.38 2.80
CA LEU A 295 18.01 11.17 4.19
C LEU A 295 18.42 12.48 4.88
N LEU A 296 19.08 13.38 4.15
CA LEU A 296 19.51 14.69 4.67
C LEU A 296 18.41 15.72 4.41
N ARG A 297 17.73 16.16 5.47
CA ARG A 297 16.51 16.98 5.35
C ARG A 297 16.76 18.48 5.39
N TYR A 298 17.57 19.00 6.31
CA TYR A 298 17.61 20.44 6.60
C TYR A 298 18.79 21.15 5.92
N ILE A 299 18.73 21.30 4.59
CA ILE A 299 19.78 21.97 3.81
C ILE A 299 19.24 23.22 3.09
N SER A 300 18.17 23.07 2.31
CA SER A 300 17.65 24.16 1.48
C SER A 300 16.66 25.06 2.25
N TYR A 301 16.47 26.30 1.79
CA TYR A 301 15.41 27.18 2.29
C TYR A 301 14.02 26.54 2.19
N TYR A 302 13.78 25.77 1.12
CA TYR A 302 12.54 25.01 0.96
C TYR A 302 12.36 23.96 2.05
N ASP A 303 13.46 23.34 2.51
CA ASP A 303 13.40 22.33 3.56
C ASP A 303 13.07 22.92 4.93
N TYR A 304 13.54 24.15 5.22
CA TYR A 304 13.12 24.88 6.43
C TYR A 304 11.64 25.29 6.39
N PHE A 305 11.11 25.60 5.20
CA PHE A 305 9.67 25.80 5.02
C PHE A 305 8.90 24.51 5.32
N LEU A 306 9.36 23.36 4.80
CA LEU A 306 8.77 22.06 5.13
C LEU A 306 8.83 21.76 6.63
N ALA A 307 9.95 22.06 7.30
CA ALA A 307 10.09 21.90 8.75
C ALA A 307 9.03 22.72 9.52
N SER A 308 8.72 23.93 9.03
CA SER A 308 7.65 24.76 9.60
C SER A 308 6.27 24.11 9.44
N CYS A 309 6.00 23.48 8.28
CA CYS A 309 4.79 22.69 8.04
C CYS A 309 4.74 21.44 8.94
N GLU A 310 5.87 20.79 9.23
CA GLU A 310 5.92 19.65 10.17
C GLU A 310 5.53 20.07 11.60
N VAL A 311 6.02 21.23 12.06
CA VAL A 311 5.63 21.78 13.36
C VAL A 311 4.13 22.09 13.39
N ALA A 312 3.59 22.71 12.33
CA ALA A 312 2.16 22.96 12.22
C ALA A 312 1.34 21.66 12.22
N PHE A 313 1.80 20.63 11.52
CA PHE A 313 1.18 19.30 11.52
C PHE A 313 1.14 18.69 12.92
N CYS A 314 2.26 18.71 13.66
CA CYS A 314 2.30 18.25 15.04
C CYS A 314 1.29 18.97 15.95
N LEU A 315 1.12 20.29 15.78
CA LEU A 315 0.10 21.05 16.51
C LEU A 315 -1.33 20.60 16.18
N PHE A 316 -1.65 20.37 14.89
CA PHE A 316 -2.96 19.83 14.49
C PHE A 316 -3.23 18.43 15.07
N ILE A 317 -2.21 17.57 15.13
CA ILE A 317 -2.39 16.23 15.72
C ILE A 317 -2.69 16.33 17.22
N ILE A 318 -2.02 17.25 17.95
CA ILE A 318 -2.31 17.48 19.37
C ILE A 318 -3.76 17.98 19.57
N THR A 319 -4.22 18.91 18.73
CA THR A 319 -5.60 19.42 18.84
C THR A 319 -6.63 18.34 18.52
N PHE A 320 -6.39 17.49 17.51
CA PHE A 320 -7.27 16.37 17.20
C PHE A 320 -7.27 15.29 18.29
N ILE A 321 -6.12 14.97 18.90
CA ILE A 321 -6.07 14.07 20.06
C ILE A 321 -6.92 14.62 21.21
N ALA A 322 -6.81 15.92 21.51
CA ALA A 322 -7.60 16.55 22.56
C ALA A 322 -9.10 16.54 22.24
N GLN A 323 -9.48 16.81 20.99
CA GLN A 323 -10.87 16.76 20.53
C GLN A 323 -11.45 15.34 20.68
N GLU A 324 -10.78 14.33 20.13
CA GLU A 324 -11.24 12.94 20.19
C GLU A 324 -11.31 12.43 21.65
N ALA A 325 -10.35 12.81 22.50
CA ALA A 325 -10.40 12.45 23.92
C ALA A 325 -11.63 13.04 24.64
N ILE A 326 -12.04 14.27 24.29
CA ILE A 326 -13.26 14.89 24.83
C ILE A 326 -14.51 14.17 24.30
N GLU A 327 -14.55 13.82 23.02
CA GLU A 327 -15.67 13.11 22.40
C GLU A 327 -15.85 11.70 22.97
N ILE A 328 -14.76 10.96 23.14
CA ILE A 328 -14.75 9.64 23.78
C ILE A 328 -15.25 9.73 25.22
N LYS A 329 -14.83 10.74 25.99
CA LYS A 329 -15.28 10.94 27.38
C LYS A 329 -16.77 11.24 27.48
N LYS A 330 -17.34 11.97 26.51
CA LYS A 330 -18.76 12.31 26.46
C LYS A 330 -19.64 11.15 25.98
N MET A 331 -19.28 10.51 24.86
CA MET A 331 -20.13 9.53 24.17
C MET A 331 -19.84 8.06 24.56
N LYS A 332 -18.74 7.77 25.27
CA LYS A 332 -18.36 6.43 25.74
C LYS A 332 -18.50 5.34 24.65
N MET A 333 -19.43 4.39 24.81
CA MET A 333 -19.63 3.27 23.89
C MET A 333 -20.36 3.63 22.60
N GLU A 334 -21.11 4.75 22.59
CA GLU A 334 -21.81 5.20 21.40
C GLU A 334 -20.85 5.73 20.33
N TYR A 335 -19.68 6.21 20.75
CA TYR A 335 -18.60 6.65 19.87
C TYR A 335 -18.16 5.56 18.88
N PHE A 336 -18.01 4.31 19.35
CA PHE A 336 -17.51 3.21 18.52
C PHE A 336 -18.52 2.66 17.50
N ARG A 337 -19.77 3.12 17.53
CA ARG A 337 -20.80 2.72 16.54
C ARG A 337 -20.72 3.52 15.24
N ARG A 338 -20.09 4.70 15.24
CA ARG A 338 -20.03 5.57 14.06
C ARG A 338 -18.78 5.24 13.23
N ALA A 339 -18.96 4.94 11.94
CA ALA A 339 -17.85 4.61 11.03
C ALA A 339 -16.82 5.75 10.88
N TRP A 340 -17.27 7.01 10.90
CA TRP A 340 -16.39 8.17 10.81
C TRP A 340 -15.39 8.28 11.97
N ASN A 341 -15.82 7.87 13.16
CA ASN A 341 -14.97 7.93 14.36
C ASN A 341 -13.83 6.91 14.29
N TRP A 342 -14.05 5.74 13.65
CA TRP A 342 -12.99 4.79 13.37
C TRP A 342 -11.95 5.34 12.40
N LEU A 343 -12.39 6.09 11.38
CA LEU A 343 -11.50 6.78 10.45
C LEU A 343 -10.70 7.87 11.19
N ASP A 344 -11.34 8.63 12.08
CA ASP A 344 -10.69 9.67 12.90
C ASP A 344 -9.58 9.07 13.80
N MET A 345 -9.86 7.94 14.46
CA MET A 345 -8.88 7.19 15.26
C MET A 345 -7.73 6.63 14.41
N LEU A 346 -8.01 6.10 13.22
CA LEU A 346 -7.01 5.59 12.31
C LEU A 346 -6.04 6.70 11.86
N LEU A 347 -6.57 7.87 11.48
CA LEU A 347 -5.77 9.02 11.06
C LEU A 347 -4.80 9.46 12.16
N ILE A 348 -5.27 9.54 13.40
CA ILE A 348 -4.43 9.92 14.55
C ILE A 348 -3.37 8.86 14.82
N LEU A 349 -3.75 7.57 14.84
CA LEU A 349 -2.82 6.48 15.11
C LEU A 349 -1.67 6.46 14.10
N VAL A 350 -1.98 6.53 12.81
CA VAL A 350 -0.95 6.51 11.75
C VAL A 350 -0.07 7.76 11.83
N SER A 351 -0.65 8.92 12.17
CA SER A 351 0.12 10.16 12.33
C SER A 351 1.10 10.11 13.51
N ILE A 352 0.71 9.51 14.64
CA ILE A 352 1.62 9.31 15.78
C ILE A 352 2.77 8.38 15.39
N LEU A 353 2.47 7.26 14.74
CA LEU A 353 3.49 6.33 14.25
C LEU A 353 4.45 6.99 13.25
N ALA A 354 3.93 7.86 12.38
CA ALA A 354 4.74 8.62 11.43
C ALA A 354 5.72 9.57 12.13
N ILE A 355 5.27 10.29 13.16
CA ILE A 355 6.14 11.19 13.95
C ILE A 355 7.24 10.39 14.65
N CYS A 356 6.89 9.28 15.31
CA CYS A 356 7.87 8.41 15.97
C CYS A 356 8.92 7.86 14.99
N PHE A 357 8.48 7.40 13.81
CA PHE A 357 9.39 6.89 12.79
C PHE A 357 10.33 7.97 12.24
N ASN A 358 9.83 9.18 12.00
CA ASN A 358 10.65 10.29 11.49
C ASN A 358 11.78 10.66 12.47
N ILE A 359 11.50 10.66 13.77
CA ILE A 359 12.51 10.89 14.82
C ILE A 359 13.54 9.74 14.83
N TYR A 360 13.08 8.49 14.86
CA TYR A 360 13.96 7.32 14.83
C TYR A 360 14.88 7.31 13.61
N ARG A 361 14.31 7.55 12.42
CA ARG A 361 15.05 7.63 11.15
C ARG A 361 16.16 8.69 11.23
N THR A 362 15.87 9.87 11.77
CA THR A 362 16.86 10.97 11.84
C THR A 362 18.06 10.59 12.72
N ILE A 363 17.81 9.92 13.84
CA ILE A 363 18.86 9.43 14.73
C ILE A 363 19.70 8.35 14.03
N GLU A 364 19.06 7.34 13.44
CA GLU A 364 19.75 6.24 12.77
C GLU A 364 20.63 6.70 11.60
N VAL A 365 20.14 7.66 10.79
CA VAL A 365 20.91 8.26 9.69
C VAL A 365 22.18 8.93 10.20
N SER A 366 22.08 9.67 11.31
CA SER A 366 23.25 10.37 11.85
C SER A 366 24.34 9.41 12.30
N LEU A 367 23.97 8.29 12.91
CA LEU A 367 24.89 7.23 13.34
C LEU A 367 25.56 6.53 12.14
N LEU A 368 24.78 6.11 11.14
CA LEU A 368 25.32 5.45 9.95
C LEU A 368 26.23 6.38 9.13
N MET A 369 25.92 7.68 9.11
CA MET A 369 26.75 8.65 8.41
C MET A 369 28.09 8.87 9.14
N GLU A 370 28.08 8.91 10.47
CA GLU A 370 29.30 9.01 11.28
C GLU A 370 30.21 7.79 11.08
N GLU A 371 29.65 6.58 11.04
CA GLU A 371 30.38 5.35 10.75
C GLU A 371 31.02 5.39 9.35
N LEU A 372 30.27 5.81 8.33
CA LEU A 372 30.77 5.89 6.95
C LEU A 372 31.90 6.93 6.79
N LEU A 373 31.84 8.03 7.54
CA LEU A 373 32.91 9.02 7.57
C LEU A 373 34.17 8.51 8.29
N SER A 374 34.00 7.57 9.23
CA SER A 374 35.11 6.96 9.97
C SER A 374 35.82 5.86 9.20
N ASP A 375 35.08 5.01 8.46
CA ASP A 375 35.64 3.93 7.65
C ASP A 375 34.95 3.84 6.28
N ALA A 376 35.68 4.26 5.25
CA ALA A 376 35.21 4.27 3.87
C ALA A 376 35.28 2.89 3.18
N HIS A 377 35.83 1.86 3.82
CA HIS A 377 35.93 0.50 3.28
C HIS A 377 34.77 -0.42 3.73
N VAL A 378 33.93 0.04 4.66
CA VAL A 378 32.78 -0.70 5.17
C VAL A 378 31.55 -0.45 4.29
N TYR A 379 30.72 -1.47 4.11
CA TYR A 379 29.41 -1.34 3.48
C TYR A 379 28.41 -0.73 4.48
N PRO A 380 27.86 0.46 4.22
CA PRO A 380 26.81 1.02 5.06
C PRO A 380 25.46 0.37 4.73
N ASN A 381 24.79 -0.18 5.75
CA ASN A 381 23.49 -0.85 5.58
C ASN A 381 22.33 0.15 5.48
N PHE A 382 22.30 0.97 4.42
CA PHE A 382 21.17 1.86 4.12
C PHE A 382 19.91 1.11 3.67
N TYR A 383 20.02 -0.17 3.31
CA TYR A 383 18.86 -0.97 2.93
C TYR A 383 17.83 -1.08 4.06
N PHE A 384 18.29 -1.32 5.30
CA PHE A 384 17.39 -1.40 6.45
C PHE A 384 16.51 -0.16 6.55
N LEU A 385 17.14 1.00 6.41
CA LEU A 385 16.47 2.29 6.47
C LEU A 385 15.53 2.51 5.29
N ALA A 386 15.96 2.19 4.06
CA ALA A 386 15.15 2.29 2.86
C ALA A 386 13.90 1.40 2.91
N PHE A 387 14.04 0.17 3.42
CA PHE A 387 12.92 -0.75 3.61
C PHE A 387 11.83 -0.16 4.50
N TRP A 388 12.22 0.38 5.66
CA TRP A 388 11.26 1.02 6.56
C TRP A 388 10.70 2.33 6.01
N GLN A 389 11.50 3.09 5.25
CA GLN A 389 11.04 4.30 4.56
C GLN A 389 9.91 3.99 3.58
N VAL A 390 9.98 2.90 2.82
CA VAL A 390 8.92 2.50 1.88
C VAL A 390 7.63 2.14 2.61
N ILE A 391 7.74 1.41 3.73
CA ILE A 391 6.59 1.09 4.56
C ILE A 391 5.96 2.36 5.10
N TYR A 392 6.78 3.29 5.58
CA TYR A 392 6.34 4.61 6.05
C TYR A 392 5.63 5.41 4.95
N ASP A 393 6.19 5.47 3.75
CA ASP A 393 5.59 6.19 2.61
C ASP A 393 4.26 5.56 2.18
N ASN A 394 4.17 4.22 2.17
CA ASN A 394 2.92 3.50 1.92
C ASN A 394 1.86 3.78 3.00
N MET A 395 2.25 3.77 4.28
CA MET A 395 1.34 4.08 5.39
C MET A 395 0.82 5.52 5.30
N ILE A 396 1.68 6.48 4.96
CA ILE A 396 1.29 7.88 4.79
C ILE A 396 0.42 8.07 3.57
N ALA A 397 0.70 7.41 2.45
CA ALA A 397 -0.13 7.50 1.24
C ALA A 397 -1.57 7.04 1.54
N VAL A 398 -1.73 5.92 2.24
CA VAL A 398 -3.03 5.43 2.70
C VAL A 398 -3.69 6.41 3.67
N ASN A 399 -2.92 7.02 4.59
CA ASN A 399 -3.43 8.01 5.53
C ASN A 399 -3.97 9.27 4.81
N VAL A 400 -3.22 9.80 3.84
CA VAL A 400 -3.64 10.94 3.02
C VAL A 400 -4.90 10.60 2.22
N PHE A 401 -5.01 9.39 1.66
CA PHE A 401 -6.20 8.94 0.97
C PHE A 401 -7.45 8.98 1.88
N PHE A 402 -7.35 8.45 3.11
CA PHE A 402 -8.45 8.53 4.07
C PHE A 402 -8.74 9.97 4.53
N ALA A 403 -7.73 10.83 4.64
CA ALA A 403 -7.92 12.24 4.94
C ALA A 403 -8.71 12.97 3.84
N TRP A 404 -8.45 12.68 2.56
CA TRP A 404 -9.26 13.20 1.46
C TRP A 404 -10.72 12.71 1.52
N ILE A 405 -10.94 11.41 1.81
CA ILE A 405 -12.29 10.86 1.97
C ILE A 405 -13.05 11.52 3.13
N LYS A 406 -12.37 11.86 4.23
CA LYS A 406 -12.99 12.51 5.40
C LYS A 406 -13.60 13.87 5.07
N ILE A 407 -13.21 14.54 3.99
CA ILE A 407 -13.89 15.75 3.51
C ILE A 407 -15.38 15.49 3.29
N PHE A 408 -15.77 14.30 2.83
CA PHE A 408 -17.18 13.96 2.62
C PHE A 408 -18.03 14.06 3.90
N LYS A 409 -17.45 13.87 5.09
CA LYS A 409 -18.13 14.10 6.38
C LYS A 409 -18.66 15.53 6.47
N TYR A 410 -17.86 16.50 6.02
CA TYR A 410 -18.13 17.93 6.06
C TYR A 410 -18.82 18.47 4.79
N VAL A 411 -18.97 17.69 3.72
CA VAL A 411 -19.65 18.12 2.48
C VAL A 411 -21.12 17.65 2.44
N THR A 412 -21.61 17.01 3.52
CA THR A 412 -23.02 16.63 3.70
C THR A 412 -24.00 17.82 3.80
N PHE A 413 -23.52 19.06 3.70
CA PHE A 413 -24.36 20.27 3.68
C PHE A 413 -25.21 20.42 2.41
N SER A 414 -24.82 19.81 1.27
CA SER A 414 -25.67 19.82 0.08
C SER A 414 -26.68 18.67 0.10
N LYS A 415 -27.93 18.96 -0.29
CA LYS A 415 -29.02 17.97 -0.34
C LYS A 415 -28.62 16.81 -1.26
N THR A 416 -27.98 17.13 -2.39
CA THR A 416 -27.51 16.16 -3.38
C THR A 416 -26.44 15.19 -2.84
N MET A 417 -25.45 15.67 -2.08
CA MET A 417 -24.41 14.80 -1.52
C MET A 417 -24.92 14.00 -0.32
N SER A 418 -25.80 14.58 0.49
CA SER A 418 -26.49 13.86 1.56
C SER A 418 -27.35 12.73 1.01
N GLN A 419 -28.06 12.98 -0.11
CA GLN A 419 -28.82 11.96 -0.84
C GLN A 419 -27.90 10.82 -1.30
N LEU A 420 -26.76 11.11 -1.94
CA LEU A 420 -25.80 10.07 -2.37
C LEU A 420 -25.23 9.26 -1.20
N SER A 421 -24.82 9.91 -0.12
CA SER A 421 -24.30 9.23 1.08
C SER A 421 -25.37 8.35 1.73
N SER A 422 -26.62 8.85 1.81
CA SER A 422 -27.76 8.09 2.33
C SER A 422 -28.07 6.88 1.46
N THR A 423 -28.04 7.02 0.12
CA THR A 423 -28.21 5.88 -0.80
C THR A 423 -27.18 4.80 -0.57
N LEU A 424 -25.90 5.17 -0.45
CA LEU A 424 -24.81 4.23 -0.23
C LEU A 424 -24.92 3.52 1.12
N SER A 425 -25.29 4.26 2.17
CA SER A 425 -25.50 3.70 3.52
C SER A 425 -26.68 2.71 3.56
N ARG A 426 -27.78 3.04 2.86
CA ARG A 426 -28.98 2.19 2.81
C ARG A 426 -28.73 0.91 2.00
N CYS A 427 -28.09 1.01 0.83
CA CYS A 427 -27.81 -0.15 -0.02
C CYS A 427 -26.62 -0.99 0.47
N ALA A 428 -25.79 -0.49 1.40
CA ALA A 428 -24.60 -1.19 1.88
C ALA A 428 -24.91 -2.61 2.39
N ARG A 429 -26.03 -2.82 3.08
CA ARG A 429 -26.41 -4.15 3.59
C ARG A 429 -26.68 -5.14 2.45
N ASP A 430 -27.40 -4.70 1.42
CA ASP A 430 -27.77 -5.53 0.28
C ASP A 430 -26.56 -5.77 -0.63
N ILE A 431 -25.72 -4.74 -0.81
CA ILE A 431 -24.42 -4.86 -1.49
C ILE A 431 -23.52 -5.86 -0.78
N ILE A 432 -23.42 -5.83 0.55
CA ILE A 432 -22.59 -6.80 1.30
C ILE A 432 -23.13 -8.22 1.10
N GLY A 433 -24.45 -8.42 1.14
CA GLY A 433 -25.07 -9.71 0.86
C GLY A 433 -24.75 -10.21 -0.56
N PHE A 434 -24.86 -9.34 -1.55
CA PHE A 434 -24.48 -9.65 -2.93
C PHE A 434 -22.99 -9.90 -3.11
N ALA A 435 -22.13 -9.11 -2.47
CA ALA A 435 -20.68 -9.23 -2.56
C ALA A 435 -20.21 -10.63 -2.11
N ILE A 436 -20.85 -11.21 -1.10
CA ILE A 436 -20.58 -12.59 -0.67
C ILE A 436 -20.87 -13.58 -1.81
N MET A 437 -22.01 -13.45 -2.48
CA MET A 437 -22.36 -14.31 -3.63
C MET A 437 -21.37 -14.11 -4.80
N PHE A 438 -21.00 -12.86 -5.08
CA PHE A 438 -20.02 -12.52 -6.10
C PHE A 438 -18.66 -13.18 -5.82
N PHE A 439 -18.13 -13.03 -4.61
CA PHE A 439 -16.82 -13.58 -4.26
C PHE A 439 -16.79 -15.11 -4.26
N ILE A 440 -17.89 -15.79 -3.95
CA ILE A 440 -17.99 -17.25 -4.07
C ILE A 440 -17.77 -17.68 -5.53
N ILE A 441 -18.47 -17.07 -6.47
CA ILE A 441 -18.32 -17.37 -7.91
C ILE A 441 -16.93 -16.95 -8.39
N PHE A 442 -16.46 -15.77 -7.99
CA PHE A 442 -15.17 -15.22 -8.37
C PHE A 442 -14.02 -16.15 -7.95
N PHE A 443 -13.98 -16.57 -6.68
CA PHE A 443 -12.96 -17.50 -6.19
C PHE A 443 -13.09 -18.92 -6.77
N ALA A 444 -14.32 -19.37 -7.09
CA ALA A 444 -14.51 -20.64 -7.79
C ALA A 444 -13.83 -20.63 -9.17
N TYR A 445 -14.02 -19.54 -9.94
CA TYR A 445 -13.30 -19.37 -11.20
C TYR A 445 -11.80 -19.16 -10.99
N ALA A 446 -11.36 -18.51 -9.91
CA ALA A 446 -9.93 -18.30 -9.63
C ALA A 446 -9.22 -19.64 -9.40
N GLN A 447 -9.86 -20.51 -8.60
CA GLN A 447 -9.40 -21.87 -8.35
C GLN A 447 -9.41 -22.71 -9.63
N PHE A 448 -10.48 -22.60 -10.44
CA PHE A 448 -10.56 -23.29 -11.72
C PHE A 448 -9.43 -22.85 -12.67
N GLY A 449 -9.21 -21.55 -12.82
CA GLY A 449 -8.16 -21.00 -13.67
C GLY A 449 -6.77 -21.42 -13.22
N HIS A 450 -6.49 -21.41 -11.91
CA HIS A 450 -5.22 -21.87 -11.37
C HIS A 450 -4.95 -23.35 -11.65
N LEU A 451 -5.97 -24.20 -11.51
CA LEU A 451 -5.84 -25.65 -11.76
C LEU A 451 -5.65 -25.98 -13.24
N VAL A 452 -6.29 -25.24 -14.15
CA VAL A 452 -6.21 -25.50 -15.60
C VAL A 452 -4.97 -24.85 -16.23
N PHE A 453 -4.70 -23.57 -15.93
CA PHE A 453 -3.69 -22.78 -16.62
C PHE A 453 -2.41 -22.54 -15.80
N GLY A 454 -2.42 -22.82 -14.50
CA GLY A 454 -1.33 -22.41 -13.60
C GLY A 454 0.04 -23.05 -13.87
N SER A 455 0.11 -24.14 -14.64
CA SER A 455 1.39 -24.74 -15.05
C SER A 455 1.97 -24.19 -16.36
N GLN A 456 1.16 -23.46 -17.14
CA GLN A 456 1.54 -23.03 -18.50
C GLN A 456 1.52 -21.50 -18.66
N VAL A 457 0.69 -20.79 -17.90
CA VAL A 457 0.47 -19.35 -18.05
C VAL A 457 0.87 -18.61 -16.77
N ASP A 458 1.76 -17.61 -16.89
CA ASP A 458 2.28 -16.86 -15.75
C ASP A 458 1.18 -16.06 -15.01
N ASP A 459 0.23 -15.50 -15.75
CA ASP A 459 -0.93 -14.79 -15.19
C ASP A 459 -1.78 -15.67 -14.24
N PHE A 460 -1.69 -17.00 -14.37
CA PHE A 460 -2.39 -17.97 -13.53
C PHE A 460 -1.46 -18.80 -12.63
N SER A 461 -0.17 -18.45 -12.56
CA SER A 461 0.87 -19.23 -11.86
C SER A 461 0.67 -19.34 -10.35
N THR A 462 0.07 -18.33 -9.73
CA THR A 462 -0.29 -18.33 -8.31
C THR A 462 -1.76 -17.97 -8.14
N PHE A 463 -2.38 -18.44 -7.06
CA PHE A 463 -3.78 -18.11 -6.76
C PHE A 463 -4.02 -16.59 -6.64
N GLN A 464 -3.05 -15.84 -6.10
CA GLN A 464 -3.11 -14.38 -6.03
C GLN A 464 -3.04 -13.74 -7.42
N ASN A 465 -2.14 -14.20 -8.29
CA ASN A 465 -2.09 -13.71 -9.68
C ASN A 465 -3.38 -14.03 -10.42
N CYS A 466 -4.00 -15.20 -10.20
CA CYS A 466 -5.28 -15.57 -10.80
C CYS A 466 -6.38 -14.56 -10.47
N ILE A 467 -6.48 -14.11 -9.20
CA ILE A 467 -7.44 -13.09 -8.75
C ILE A 467 -7.21 -11.78 -9.51
N PHE A 468 -5.96 -11.32 -9.62
CA PHE A 468 -5.64 -10.09 -10.36
C PHE A 468 -5.95 -10.21 -11.85
N SER A 469 -5.58 -11.34 -12.47
CA SER A 469 -5.86 -11.63 -13.87
C SER A 469 -7.36 -11.64 -14.17
N GLN A 470 -8.19 -12.14 -13.25
CA GLN A 470 -9.64 -12.06 -13.37
C GLN A 470 -10.18 -10.64 -13.32
N PHE A 471 -9.67 -9.79 -12.42
CA PHE A 471 -10.03 -8.38 -12.42
C PHE A 471 -9.62 -7.68 -13.73
N ARG A 472 -8.45 -8.00 -14.27
CA ARG A 472 -7.99 -7.50 -15.57
C ARG A 472 -8.91 -7.93 -16.72
N ILE A 473 -9.39 -9.19 -16.71
CA ILE A 473 -10.40 -9.67 -17.67
C ILE A 473 -11.70 -8.86 -17.56
N VAL A 474 -12.18 -8.55 -16.35
CA VAL A 474 -13.40 -7.73 -16.16
C VAL A 474 -13.21 -6.29 -16.68
N LEU A 475 -12.00 -5.73 -16.57
CA LEU A 475 -11.65 -4.41 -17.11
C LEU A 475 -11.42 -4.41 -18.63
N GLY A 476 -11.34 -5.58 -19.27
CA GLY A 476 -11.08 -5.74 -20.70
C GLY A 476 -9.61 -5.79 -21.09
N ASP A 477 -8.68 -5.80 -20.13
CA ASP A 477 -7.24 -5.96 -20.36
C ASP A 477 -6.86 -7.45 -20.18
N PHE A 478 -6.86 -8.23 -21.25
CA PHE A 478 -6.46 -9.63 -21.19
C PHE A 478 -5.81 -10.07 -22.50
N ASN A 479 -4.82 -10.96 -22.39
CA ASN A 479 -4.25 -11.62 -23.56
C ASN A 479 -4.94 -12.97 -23.75
N PHE A 480 -5.81 -13.08 -24.75
CA PHE A 480 -6.51 -14.34 -25.05
C PHE A 480 -5.57 -15.42 -25.58
N GLU A 481 -4.49 -15.04 -26.27
CA GLU A 481 -3.55 -15.98 -26.90
C GLU A 481 -2.89 -16.90 -25.87
N THR A 482 -2.66 -16.40 -24.65
CA THR A 482 -2.06 -17.20 -23.58
C THR A 482 -3.04 -18.25 -23.02
N LEU A 483 -4.35 -18.04 -23.13
CA LEU A 483 -5.39 -18.98 -22.69
C LEU A 483 -5.60 -20.14 -23.68
N GLU A 484 -5.12 -20.02 -24.93
CA GLU A 484 -5.14 -21.11 -25.91
C GLU A 484 -4.16 -22.25 -25.58
N ALA A 485 -3.37 -22.10 -24.51
CA ALA A 485 -2.63 -23.16 -23.81
C ALA A 485 -3.46 -24.46 -23.68
N ASN A 486 -4.76 -24.32 -23.42
CA ASN A 486 -5.73 -25.40 -23.58
C ASN A 486 -6.82 -24.99 -24.57
N SER A 487 -6.75 -25.52 -25.80
CA SER A 487 -7.62 -25.13 -26.91
C SER A 487 -9.11 -25.35 -26.67
N VAL A 488 -9.50 -26.20 -25.71
CA VAL A 488 -10.90 -26.47 -25.38
C VAL A 488 -11.34 -25.73 -24.12
N LEU A 489 -10.61 -25.91 -23.01
CA LEU A 489 -11.01 -25.31 -21.73
C LEU A 489 -10.75 -23.80 -21.66
N GLY A 490 -9.79 -23.27 -22.40
CA GLY A 490 -9.48 -21.84 -22.50
C GLY A 490 -10.69 -21.00 -22.93
N PRO A 491 -11.22 -21.23 -24.15
CA PRO A 491 -12.38 -20.49 -24.65
C PRO A 491 -13.62 -20.69 -23.78
N ILE A 492 -13.87 -21.91 -23.28
CA ILE A 492 -15.02 -22.21 -22.41
C ILE A 492 -14.93 -21.43 -21.10
N TYR A 493 -13.76 -21.43 -20.46
CA TYR A 493 -13.50 -20.64 -19.25
C TYR A 493 -13.78 -19.17 -19.48
N TYR A 494 -13.20 -18.60 -20.55
CA TYR A 494 -13.32 -17.18 -20.84
C TYR A 494 -14.77 -16.78 -21.14
N ILE A 495 -15.45 -17.48 -22.05
CA ILE A 495 -16.84 -17.17 -22.43
C ILE A 495 -17.77 -17.32 -21.23
N SER A 496 -17.64 -18.40 -20.44
CA SER A 496 -18.47 -18.60 -19.27
C SER A 496 -18.21 -17.54 -18.19
N PHE A 497 -16.95 -17.21 -17.92
CA PHE A 497 -16.58 -16.16 -16.96
C PHE A 497 -17.16 -14.79 -17.36
N VAL A 498 -16.98 -14.37 -18.62
CA VAL A 498 -17.53 -13.09 -19.11
C VAL A 498 -19.06 -13.11 -19.02
N PHE A 499 -19.71 -14.21 -19.41
CA PHE A 499 -21.17 -14.31 -19.30
C PHE A 499 -21.67 -14.14 -17.86
N PHE A 500 -21.14 -14.91 -16.91
CA PHE A 500 -21.61 -14.87 -15.53
C PHE A 500 -21.17 -13.59 -14.79
N VAL A 501 -19.90 -13.22 -14.87
CA VAL A 501 -19.36 -12.12 -14.06
C VAL A 501 -19.71 -10.76 -14.67
N PHE A 502 -19.54 -10.60 -15.98
CA PHE A 502 -19.80 -9.31 -16.62
C PHE A 502 -21.30 -9.09 -16.87
N PHE A 503 -21.99 -10.01 -17.54
CA PHE A 503 -23.39 -9.77 -17.92
C PHE A 503 -24.40 -9.99 -16.78
N ILE A 504 -24.15 -10.92 -15.86
CA ILE A 504 -25.10 -11.18 -14.77
C ILE A 504 -24.72 -10.36 -13.53
N LEU A 505 -23.53 -10.58 -12.98
CA LEU A 505 -23.18 -10.03 -11.66
C LEU A 505 -23.01 -8.50 -11.67
N LEU A 506 -22.33 -7.90 -12.66
CA LEU A 506 -22.23 -6.43 -12.72
C LEU A 506 -23.59 -5.75 -12.93
N ASN A 507 -24.46 -6.32 -13.77
CA ASN A 507 -25.78 -5.75 -14.01
C ASN A 507 -26.69 -5.87 -12.78
N MET A 508 -26.55 -6.94 -11.99
CA MET A 508 -27.27 -7.07 -10.72
C MET A 508 -26.80 -6.05 -9.69
N PHE A 509 -25.49 -5.78 -9.62
CA PHE A 509 -24.92 -4.74 -8.77
C PHE A 509 -25.49 -3.36 -9.10
N LEU A 510 -25.55 -3.01 -10.39
CA LEU A 510 -26.15 -1.77 -10.87
C LEU A 510 -27.64 -1.68 -10.55
N ALA A 511 -28.38 -2.79 -10.67
CA ALA A 511 -29.79 -2.84 -10.35
C ALA A 511 -30.06 -2.54 -8.86
N ILE A 512 -29.29 -3.13 -7.94
CA ILE A 512 -29.42 -2.88 -6.49
C ILE A 512 -29.19 -1.40 -6.17
N ILE A 513 -28.14 -0.79 -6.74
CA ILE A 513 -27.85 0.64 -6.52
C ILE A 513 -28.97 1.52 -7.09
N ASN A 514 -29.45 1.22 -8.30
CA ASN A 514 -30.47 2.03 -8.96
C ASN A 514 -31.82 2.00 -8.24
N ASP A 515 -32.21 0.84 -7.71
CA ASP A 515 -33.45 0.69 -6.94
C ASP A 515 -33.39 1.52 -5.65
N THR A 516 -32.31 1.35 -4.87
CA THR A 516 -32.11 2.11 -3.63
C THR A 516 -31.97 3.61 -3.90
N TYR A 517 -31.31 4.00 -4.99
CA TYR A 517 -31.19 5.40 -5.40
C TYR A 517 -32.55 6.03 -5.71
N SER A 518 -33.41 5.30 -6.42
CA SER A 518 -34.75 5.74 -6.77
C SER A 518 -35.64 5.89 -5.53
N GLU A 519 -35.54 4.96 -4.58
CA GLU A 519 -36.25 5.02 -3.30
C GLU A 519 -35.84 6.25 -2.47
N VAL A 520 -34.54 6.46 -2.26
CA VAL A 520 -34.06 7.63 -1.51
C VAL A 520 -34.38 8.93 -2.24
N LYS A 521 -34.33 8.96 -3.58
CA LYS A 521 -34.76 10.14 -4.35
C LYS A 521 -36.23 10.49 -4.10
N ALA A 522 -37.10 9.49 -3.99
CA ALA A 522 -38.50 9.71 -3.64
C ALA A 522 -38.65 10.25 -2.20
N ASP A 523 -37.92 9.68 -1.23
CA ASP A 523 -37.93 10.16 0.16
C ASP A 523 -37.48 11.63 0.28
N PHE A 524 -36.42 12.02 -0.44
CA PHE A 524 -35.91 13.40 -0.44
C PHE A 524 -36.77 14.41 -1.22
N ALA A 525 -37.64 13.94 -2.12
CA ALA A 525 -38.60 14.79 -2.82
C ALA A 525 -39.77 15.22 -1.93
N VAL A 526 -40.06 14.45 -0.86
CA VAL A 526 -41.11 14.76 0.13
C VAL A 526 -40.63 15.80 1.17
N ILE A 527 -39.32 15.96 1.34
CA ILE A 527 -38.73 16.94 2.26
C ILE A 527 -38.69 18.33 1.58
N PRO A 528 -39.32 19.38 2.17
CA PRO A 528 -39.36 20.72 1.58
C PRO A 528 -37.95 21.32 1.42
N ASP A 529 -37.74 22.04 0.32
CA ASP A 529 -36.42 22.52 -0.12
C ASP A 529 -35.76 23.49 0.88
N GLN A 530 -34.83 22.94 1.67
CA GLN A 530 -33.93 23.67 2.55
C GLN A 530 -32.82 24.41 1.77
N GLU A 531 -32.62 24.08 0.48
CA GLU A 531 -31.61 24.69 -0.40
C GLU A 531 -31.90 26.15 -0.74
N LEU A 532 -33.18 26.55 -0.81
CA LEU A 532 -33.56 27.94 -1.11
C LEU A 532 -33.03 28.92 -0.05
N HIS A 533 -32.87 28.46 1.20
CA HIS A 533 -32.37 29.30 2.29
C HIS A 533 -30.84 29.42 2.35
N LEU A 534 -30.08 28.44 1.87
CA LEU A 534 -28.62 28.39 2.07
C LEU A 534 -27.85 29.23 1.03
N ALA A 535 -28.30 29.22 -0.23
CA ALA A 535 -27.80 30.13 -1.26
C ALA A 535 -28.09 31.59 -0.91
N ASP A 536 -29.28 31.88 -0.35
CA ASP A 536 -29.64 33.21 0.11
C ASP A 536 -28.85 33.64 1.36
N LEU A 537 -28.56 32.74 2.29
CA LEU A 537 -27.74 33.03 3.48
C LEU A 537 -26.25 33.24 3.14
N LEU A 538 -25.68 32.46 2.22
CA LEU A 538 -24.31 32.68 1.73
C LEU A 538 -24.23 33.98 0.92
N ARG A 539 -25.23 34.27 0.07
CA ARG A 539 -25.33 35.52 -0.68
C ARG A 539 -25.44 36.72 0.27
N GLN A 540 -26.27 36.64 1.32
CA GLN A 540 -26.38 37.69 2.35
C GLN A 540 -25.10 37.84 3.18
N SER A 541 -24.39 36.75 3.50
CA SER A 541 -23.13 36.79 4.24
C SER A 541 -21.99 37.38 3.41
N TYR A 542 -21.92 37.01 2.12
CA TYR A 542 -20.99 37.58 1.15
C TYR A 542 -21.29 39.06 0.90
N HIS A 543 -22.57 39.45 0.79
CA HIS A 543 -22.97 40.86 0.68
C HIS A 543 -22.60 41.66 1.93
N LYS A 544 -22.85 41.12 3.14
CA LYS A 544 -22.44 41.76 4.40
C LYS A 544 -20.92 41.89 4.50
N ALA A 545 -20.16 40.88 4.08
CA ALA A 545 -18.69 40.95 4.07
C ALA A 545 -18.16 41.99 3.09
N LEU A 546 -18.72 42.06 1.87
CA LEU A 546 -18.37 43.06 0.84
C LEU A 546 -18.71 44.50 1.25
N VAL A 547 -19.85 44.71 1.91
CA VAL A 547 -20.23 46.03 2.46
C VAL A 547 -19.32 46.42 3.63
N LYS A 548 -18.93 45.46 4.48
CA LYS A 548 -18.01 45.70 5.61
C LYS A 548 -16.57 45.98 5.15
N LEU A 549 -16.16 45.42 4.02
CA LEU A 549 -14.87 45.67 3.36
C LEU A 549 -14.89 46.91 2.43
N ARG A 550 -15.97 47.71 2.40
CA ARG A 550 -16.16 48.94 1.59
C ARG A 550 -15.97 48.75 0.07
N LEU A 551 -16.13 47.55 -0.47
CA LEU A 551 -15.98 47.27 -1.90
C LEU A 551 -17.28 47.50 -2.70
N ARG A 552 -18.43 47.75 -2.04
CA ARG A 552 -19.72 48.13 -2.65
C ARG A 552 -20.53 49.03 -1.71
N LYS A 553 -21.21 50.08 -2.23
CA LYS A 553 -22.10 50.95 -1.43
C LYS A 553 -23.40 50.20 -1.05
N PRO A 554 -23.97 50.45 0.14
CA PRO A 554 -25.26 49.89 0.54
C PRO A 554 -26.39 50.55 -0.27
N ASP A 555 -27.32 49.74 -0.80
CA ASP A 555 -28.53 50.26 -1.44
C ASP A 555 -29.39 50.94 -0.36
N THR A 556 -29.73 52.21 -0.59
CA THR A 556 -30.66 52.99 0.22
C THR A 556 -32.08 52.55 -0.05
N ASP A 557 -32.81 52.22 1.02
CA ASP A 557 -34.26 52.07 1.04
C ASP A 557 -34.93 53.29 0.36
N VAL A 558 -35.70 53.05 -0.70
CA VAL A 558 -36.73 53.99 -1.17
C VAL A 558 -38.02 53.55 -0.49
N GLY A 559 -38.44 54.33 0.49
CA GLY A 559 -39.68 54.16 1.21
C GLY A 559 -40.90 54.52 0.36
N ASP A 560 -42.04 53.97 0.81
CA ASP A 560 -43.42 54.33 0.50
C ASP A 560 -43.61 55.73 -0.11
N GLU A 561 -44.02 55.78 -1.37
CA GLU A 561 -44.96 56.79 -1.86
C GLU A 561 -46.34 56.14 -2.00
N THR A 562 -47.17 56.46 -1.01
CA THR A 562 -48.64 56.67 -1.05
C THR A 562 -49.39 56.40 -2.36
N LEU A 563 -50.36 55.48 -2.24
CA LEU A 563 -51.75 55.53 -2.74
C LEU A 563 -52.19 56.79 -3.52
N GLU A 564 -52.61 56.57 -4.77
CA GLU A 564 -53.75 57.14 -5.52
C GLU A 564 -53.64 56.51 -6.93
N TRP A 565 -54.49 55.60 -7.46
CA TRP A 565 -55.92 55.32 -7.36
C TRP A 565 -56.21 53.82 -7.40
#